data_AF-A0A7S0SZI9-F1
#
_entry.id   AF-A0A7S0SZI9-F1
#
_cell.length_a   1.000
_cell.length_b   1.000
_cell.length_c   1.000
_cell.angle_alpha   90.00
_cell.angle_beta   90.00
_cell.angle_gamma   90.00
#
_symmetry.space_group_name_H-M   'P 1'
#
loop_
_entity.id
_entity.type
_entity.pdbx_description
1 polymer ?
#
loop_
_entity_poly.entity_id
_entity_poly.type
_entity_poly.pdbx_seq_one_letter_code
_entity_poly.pdbx_strand_id
1 'polypeptide(L)'
;ELLTPRSLEKPGPDGRPTIEYVRDVYAELMSLGEGYRKPGERPDISSDDEDDLENLRRNWPRIPLKGPALTIALIWLAKARKRRAFSKLVKEIIESNKKDYCELCNRTVEKNKIKLTCYLATNNQLNFNAIDILIAEFENLYGSNEMDSNLWKAFFRGHAQYLTQCSICDKDLDSSNPYNNNINTTLLDDKKLVTTRPQDISSSDDEVDEIFDPLVVTRTSPEGRMMSKWLLSARKILGGKFPRLNARNEMEKYAQKLRNLKLKKNKDQIRNTT
;
A
#
# COMPACT_ATOMS: atom_id res chain seq x y z
N GLU A 1 -25.44 -41.21 19.96
CA GLU A 1 -26.51 -42.07 19.39
C GLU A 1 -26.56 -41.86 17.88
N LEU A 2 -26.72 -42.92 17.10
CA LEU A 2 -26.82 -42.80 15.64
C LEU A 2 -28.21 -42.26 15.28
N LEU A 3 -28.28 -41.14 14.55
CA LEU A 3 -29.54 -40.64 14.02
C LEU A 3 -30.05 -41.60 12.94
N THR A 4 -31.02 -42.42 13.31
CA THR A 4 -31.77 -43.28 12.40
C THR A 4 -33.01 -42.53 11.89
N PRO A 5 -33.56 -42.90 10.72
CA PRO A 5 -34.78 -42.26 10.18
C PRO A 5 -35.94 -42.22 11.20
N ARG A 6 -36.11 -43.27 12.01
CA ARG A 6 -37.12 -43.33 13.08
C ARG A 6 -36.84 -42.39 14.26
N SER A 7 -35.58 -42.07 14.57
CA SER A 7 -35.27 -41.09 15.62
C SER A 7 -35.49 -39.65 15.19
N LEU A 8 -35.50 -39.37 13.89
CA LEU A 8 -35.70 -38.04 13.31
C LEU A 8 -37.18 -37.62 13.22
N GLU A 9 -38.09 -38.57 13.28
CA GLU A 9 -39.55 -38.36 13.28
C GLU A 9 -40.11 -38.09 14.69
N LYS A 10 -39.30 -38.26 15.74
CA LYS A 10 -39.72 -37.89 17.10
C LYS A 10 -39.87 -36.37 17.20
N PRO A 11 -40.86 -35.87 17.98
CA PRO A 11 -41.01 -34.44 18.20
C PRO A 11 -39.77 -33.90 18.92
N GLY A 12 -39.17 -32.87 18.33
CA GLY A 12 -38.07 -32.12 18.91
C GLY A 12 -38.56 -31.15 20.00
N PRO A 13 -37.65 -30.34 20.57
CA PRO A 13 -37.95 -29.44 21.68
C PRO A 13 -39.08 -28.43 21.39
N ASP A 14 -39.27 -28.06 20.12
CA ASP A 14 -40.32 -27.14 19.66
C ASP A 14 -41.64 -27.84 19.26
N GLY A 15 -41.76 -29.14 19.53
CA GLY A 15 -42.96 -29.95 19.22
C GLY A 15 -43.11 -30.36 17.74
N ARG A 16 -42.25 -29.84 16.85
CA ARG A 16 -42.14 -30.25 15.43
C ARG A 16 -41.19 -31.45 15.26
N PRO A 17 -41.29 -32.27 14.20
CA PRO A 17 -40.39 -33.39 14.01
C PRO A 17 -38.93 -32.93 13.99
N THR A 18 -38.05 -33.68 14.67
CA THR A 18 -36.64 -33.30 14.89
C THR A 18 -35.90 -33.00 13.58
N ILE A 19 -36.32 -33.60 12.47
CA ILE A 19 -35.77 -33.32 11.14
C ILE A 19 -35.96 -31.86 10.68
N GLU A 20 -37.07 -31.21 11.03
CA GLU A 20 -37.34 -29.82 10.65
C GLU A 20 -36.53 -28.88 11.53
N TYR A 21 -36.50 -29.12 12.83
CA TYR A 21 -35.64 -28.39 13.77
C TYR A 21 -34.16 -28.45 13.34
N VAL A 22 -33.66 -29.63 12.98
CA VAL A 22 -32.27 -29.78 12.52
C VAL A 22 -32.05 -29.05 11.19
N ARG A 23 -33.02 -29.04 10.27
CA ARG A 23 -32.92 -28.25 9.03
C ARG A 23 -32.87 -26.76 9.30
N ASP A 24 -33.71 -26.26 10.20
CA ASP A 24 -33.77 -24.84 10.54
C ASP A 24 -32.51 -24.38 11.26
N VAL A 25 -32.00 -25.16 12.21
CA VAL A 25 -30.71 -24.91 12.88
C VAL A 25 -29.55 -24.97 11.87
N TYR A 26 -29.58 -25.89 10.91
CA TYR A 26 -28.55 -25.96 9.86
C TYR A 26 -28.65 -24.77 8.89
N ALA A 27 -29.86 -24.35 8.52
CA ALA A 27 -30.09 -23.17 7.70
C ALA A 27 -29.64 -21.89 8.42
N GLU A 28 -29.93 -21.78 9.71
CA GLU A 28 -29.50 -20.68 10.57
C GLU A 28 -27.98 -20.66 10.71
N LEU A 29 -27.33 -21.80 11.00
CA LEU A 29 -25.86 -21.88 11.09
C LEU A 29 -25.17 -21.61 9.76
N MET A 30 -25.74 -22.07 8.63
CA MET A 30 -25.25 -21.72 7.29
C MET A 30 -25.40 -20.22 7.02
N SER A 31 -26.50 -19.60 7.46
CA SER A 31 -26.72 -18.16 7.33
C SER A 31 -25.88 -17.30 8.30
N LEU A 32 -25.52 -17.83 9.47
CA LEU A 32 -24.66 -17.15 10.45
C LEU A 32 -23.19 -17.15 10.01
N GLY A 33 -22.73 -18.22 9.35
CA GLY A 33 -21.40 -18.31 8.79
C GLY A 33 -21.18 -17.41 7.56
N GLU A 34 -22.27 -17.07 6.87
CA GLU A 34 -22.31 -16.14 5.75
C GLU A 34 -22.97 -14.83 6.19
N GLY A 35 -22.33 -14.09 7.11
CA GLY A 35 -22.86 -12.83 7.64
C GLY A 35 -23.52 -11.97 6.55
N TYR A 36 -24.71 -11.41 6.85
CA TYR A 36 -25.61 -10.68 5.93
C TYR A 36 -24.88 -9.88 4.82
N ARG A 37 -24.54 -10.54 3.71
CA ARG A 37 -24.02 -9.88 2.51
C ARG A 37 -25.19 -9.41 1.67
N LYS A 38 -25.15 -8.17 1.18
CA LYS A 38 -26.21 -7.68 0.31
C LYS A 38 -26.10 -8.38 -1.05
N PRO A 39 -27.23 -8.76 -1.67
CA PRO A 39 -27.22 -9.40 -2.99
C PRO A 39 -26.55 -8.46 -4.02
N GLY A 40 -25.39 -8.87 -4.54
CA GLY A 40 -24.58 -8.10 -5.50
C GLY A 40 -23.17 -7.75 -5.02
N GLU A 41 -22.82 -7.98 -3.76
CA GLU A 41 -21.46 -7.78 -3.25
C GLU A 41 -20.49 -8.83 -3.80
N ARG A 42 -19.34 -8.38 -4.30
CA ARG A 42 -18.28 -9.27 -4.78
C ARG A 42 -17.64 -9.98 -3.59
N PRO A 43 -17.43 -11.31 -3.64
CA PRO A 43 -16.83 -12.07 -2.55
C PRO A 43 -15.35 -11.73 -2.29
N ASP A 44 -14.74 -11.00 -3.22
CA ASP A 44 -13.31 -10.65 -3.22
C ASP A 44 -13.03 -9.31 -2.52
N ILE A 45 -14.07 -8.61 -2.03
CA ILE A 45 -13.96 -7.28 -1.42
C ILE A 45 -14.54 -7.36 -0.01
N SER A 46 -13.70 -7.16 1.01
CA SER A 46 -14.16 -6.97 2.38
C SER A 46 -14.85 -5.61 2.51
N SER A 47 -16.07 -5.60 3.04
CA SER A 47 -16.80 -4.39 3.43
C SER A 47 -16.20 -3.84 4.72
N ASP A 48 -15.02 -3.23 4.61
CA ASP A 48 -14.38 -2.47 5.69
C ASP A 48 -14.77 -0.99 5.52
N ASP A 49 -15.94 -0.64 6.05
CA ASP A 49 -16.50 0.72 6.01
C ASP A 49 -16.52 1.31 7.43
N GLU A 50 -15.36 1.67 7.97
CA GLU A 50 -15.18 2.88 8.79
C GLU A 50 -13.76 3.43 8.56
N ASP A 51 -13.66 4.55 7.82
CA ASP A 51 -12.40 5.25 7.57
C ASP A 51 -11.90 5.86 8.90
N ASP A 52 -11.20 5.07 9.72
CA ASP A 52 -10.66 5.45 11.03
C ASP A 52 -9.85 6.76 10.96
N LEU A 53 -9.24 7.03 9.81
CA LEU A 53 -8.56 8.28 9.50
C LEU A 53 -9.52 9.49 9.44
N GLU A 54 -10.73 9.32 8.90
CA GLU A 54 -11.75 10.36 8.92
C GLU A 54 -12.23 10.63 10.35
N ASN A 55 -12.44 9.58 11.15
CA ASN A 55 -12.78 9.69 12.56
C ASN A 55 -11.69 10.42 13.37
N LEU A 56 -10.42 10.11 13.11
CA LEU A 56 -9.26 10.80 13.69
C LEU A 56 -9.20 12.28 13.28
N ARG A 57 -9.42 12.61 12.00
CA ARG A 57 -9.43 14.00 11.51
C ARG A 57 -10.52 14.84 12.18
N ARG A 58 -11.70 14.26 12.47
CA ARG A 58 -12.79 14.95 13.17
C ARG A 58 -12.41 15.33 14.60
N ASN A 59 -11.58 14.52 15.25
CA ASN A 59 -11.12 14.70 16.63
C ASN A 59 -9.84 15.53 16.77
N TRP A 60 -9.34 16.12 15.67
CA TRP A 60 -8.14 16.96 15.76
C TRP A 60 -8.38 18.21 16.61
N PRO A 61 -7.42 18.57 17.48
CA PRO A 61 -7.54 19.74 18.33
C PRO A 61 -7.62 21.00 17.46
N ARG A 62 -8.72 21.75 17.60
CA ARG A 62 -8.93 23.05 16.92
C ARG A 62 -8.27 24.22 17.66
N ILE A 63 -7.37 23.91 18.60
CA ILE A 63 -6.69 24.91 19.41
C ILE A 63 -5.76 25.69 18.48
N PRO A 64 -5.89 27.01 18.36
CA PRO A 64 -5.00 27.79 17.52
C PRO A 64 -3.57 27.67 18.07
N LEU A 65 -2.62 27.45 17.16
CA LEU A 65 -1.20 27.49 17.49
C LEU A 65 -0.86 28.85 18.12
N LYS A 66 0.06 28.89 19.08
CA LYS A 66 0.49 30.13 19.74
C LYS A 66 2.01 30.28 19.65
N GLY A 67 2.49 31.52 19.72
CA GLY A 67 3.93 31.83 19.78
C GLY A 67 4.69 31.44 18.51
N PRO A 68 5.93 30.92 18.62
CA PRO A 68 6.76 30.57 17.46
C PRO A 68 6.16 29.51 16.53
N ALA A 69 5.35 28.59 17.06
CA ALA A 69 4.68 27.59 16.23
C ALA A 69 3.67 28.23 15.25
N LEU A 70 2.96 29.27 15.69
CA LEU A 70 2.07 30.05 14.83
C LEU A 70 2.87 30.76 13.73
N THR A 71 3.98 31.41 14.07
CA THR A 71 4.75 32.17 13.08
C THR A 71 5.33 31.25 12.00
N ILE A 72 5.88 30.10 12.40
CA ILE A 72 6.33 29.06 11.47
C ILE A 72 5.16 28.60 10.59
N ALA A 73 4.01 28.28 11.17
CA ALA A 73 2.84 27.84 10.40
C ALA A 73 2.35 28.91 9.41
N LEU A 74 2.33 30.19 9.79
CA LEU A 74 1.99 31.28 8.89
C LEU A 74 2.98 31.42 7.72
N ILE A 75 4.28 31.25 7.98
CA ILE A 75 5.32 31.29 6.93
C ILE A 75 5.09 30.15 5.93
N TRP A 76 4.86 28.92 6.41
CA TRP A 76 4.55 27.77 5.55
C TRP A 76 3.26 27.97 4.77
N LEU A 77 2.22 28.51 5.40
CA LEU A 77 0.96 28.84 4.72
C LEU A 77 1.15 29.90 3.64
N ALA A 78 1.93 30.95 3.91
CA ALA A 78 2.23 31.99 2.93
C ALA A 78 2.98 31.40 1.73
N LYS A 79 4.03 30.61 1.97
CA LYS A 79 4.78 29.90 0.91
C LYS A 79 3.89 28.95 0.12
N ALA A 80 3.03 28.17 0.78
CA ALA A 80 2.13 27.24 0.11
C ALA A 80 1.07 27.96 -0.76
N ARG A 81 0.49 29.06 -0.26
CA ARG A 81 -0.44 29.89 -1.03
C ARG A 81 0.23 30.51 -2.25
N LYS A 82 1.46 31.03 -2.08
CA LYS A 82 2.26 31.60 -3.17
C LYS A 82 2.59 30.55 -4.23
N ARG A 83 3.09 29.39 -3.82
CA ARG A 83 3.31 28.24 -4.72
C ARG A 83 2.05 27.89 -5.50
N ARG A 84 0.90 27.75 -4.83
CA ARG A 84 -0.37 27.42 -5.48
C ARG A 84 -0.80 28.48 -6.51
N ALA A 85 -0.67 29.76 -6.17
CA ALA A 85 -1.01 30.86 -7.07
C ALA A 85 -0.10 30.87 -8.31
N PHE A 86 1.21 30.79 -8.12
CA PHE A 86 2.20 30.78 -9.20
C PHE A 86 2.12 29.55 -10.09
N SER A 87 1.93 28.37 -9.50
CA SER A 87 1.69 27.13 -10.26
C SER A 87 0.42 27.23 -11.10
N LYS A 88 -0.65 27.84 -10.56
CA LYS A 88 -1.90 28.04 -11.33
C LYS A 88 -1.70 28.96 -12.53
N LEU A 89 -0.93 30.05 -12.40
CA LEU A 89 -0.67 30.99 -13.49
C LEU A 89 0.16 30.41 -14.63
N VAL A 90 1.00 29.43 -14.31
CA VAL A 90 1.99 28.86 -15.21
C VAL A 90 1.54 27.53 -15.81
N LYS A 91 0.53 26.87 -15.24
CA LYS A 91 0.00 25.59 -15.73
C LYS A 91 -0.30 25.61 -17.23
N GLU A 92 -0.97 26.66 -17.71
CA GLU A 92 -1.27 26.84 -19.14
C GLU A 92 0.00 27.02 -19.98
N ILE A 93 1.02 27.71 -19.46
CA ILE A 93 2.31 27.90 -20.14
C ILE A 93 3.03 26.55 -20.28
N ILE A 94 3.04 25.73 -19.24
CA ILE A 94 3.64 24.38 -19.28
C ILE A 94 2.89 23.51 -20.30
N GLU A 95 1.56 23.48 -20.24
CA GLU A 95 0.75 22.69 -21.18
C GLU A 95 0.92 23.16 -22.64
N SER A 96 1.11 24.46 -22.87
CA SER A 96 1.34 25.02 -24.21
C SER A 96 2.69 24.63 -24.82
N ASN A 97 3.72 24.38 -23.99
CA ASN A 97 5.06 24.00 -24.45
C ASN A 97 5.22 22.48 -24.63
N LYS A 98 4.11 21.74 -24.64
CA LYS A 98 4.08 20.31 -24.90
C LYS A 98 4.41 20.02 -26.37
N LYS A 99 5.49 19.28 -26.60
CA LYS A 99 5.87 18.70 -27.90
C LYS A 99 5.00 17.49 -28.26
N ASP A 100 4.97 17.16 -29.55
CA ASP A 100 4.19 16.05 -30.12
C ASP A 100 4.82 14.66 -29.91
N TYR A 101 6.04 14.64 -29.39
CA TYR A 101 6.81 13.43 -29.10
C TYR A 101 7.37 13.44 -27.69
N CYS A 102 7.65 12.25 -27.16
CA CYS A 102 8.36 12.07 -25.90
C CYS A 102 9.87 12.22 -26.09
N GLU A 103 10.53 13.04 -25.28
CA GLU A 103 11.98 13.29 -25.40
C GLU A 103 12.85 12.10 -24.95
N LEU A 104 12.30 11.17 -24.16
CA LEU A 104 13.02 9.99 -23.69
C LEU A 104 12.96 8.80 -24.67
N CYS A 105 11.81 8.59 -25.31
CA CYS A 105 11.57 7.39 -26.13
C CYS A 105 11.10 7.69 -27.56
N ASN A 106 10.99 8.96 -27.95
CA ASN A 106 10.54 9.43 -29.27
C ASN A 106 9.18 8.89 -29.73
N ARG A 107 8.35 8.42 -28.79
CA ARG A 107 6.98 7.97 -29.08
C ARG A 107 6.08 9.17 -29.35
N THR A 108 5.29 9.08 -30.41
CA THR A 108 4.28 10.08 -30.78
C THR A 108 2.88 9.63 -30.35
N VAL A 109 1.97 10.60 -30.22
CA VAL A 109 0.57 10.38 -29.83
C VAL A 109 -0.15 9.50 -30.85
N GLU A 110 0.04 9.79 -32.14
CA GLU A 110 -0.69 9.15 -33.25
C GLU A 110 -0.40 7.66 -33.38
N LYS A 111 0.86 7.26 -33.25
CA LYS A 111 1.28 5.88 -33.51
C LYS A 111 0.92 4.93 -32.37
N ASN A 112 0.92 5.41 -31.13
CA ASN A 112 0.86 4.53 -29.96
C ASN A 112 -0.36 4.76 -29.06
N LYS A 113 -1.23 5.75 -29.37
CA LYS A 113 -2.37 6.15 -28.51
C LYS A 113 -1.96 6.42 -27.06
N ILE A 114 -0.81 7.09 -26.87
CA ILE A 114 -0.23 7.37 -25.54
C ILE A 114 -0.54 8.81 -25.12
N LYS A 115 -0.79 9.03 -23.83
CA LYS A 115 -0.88 10.38 -23.25
C LYS A 115 0.51 10.95 -23.02
N LEU A 116 0.77 12.12 -23.58
CA LEU A 116 1.97 12.91 -23.32
C LEU A 116 1.69 13.96 -22.24
N THR A 117 2.59 14.07 -21.29
CA THR A 117 2.60 15.02 -20.17
C THR A 117 3.83 15.91 -20.31
N CYS A 118 3.70 17.19 -19.96
CA CYS A 118 4.82 18.13 -19.96
C CYS A 118 5.22 18.40 -18.51
N TYR A 119 6.48 18.17 -18.20
CA TYR A 119 7.08 18.43 -16.89
C TYR A 119 8.11 19.53 -17.01
N LEU A 120 8.44 20.12 -15.86
CA LEU A 120 9.57 21.03 -15.75
C LEU A 120 10.86 20.23 -15.57
N ALA A 121 11.88 20.67 -16.28
CA ALA A 121 13.20 20.07 -16.23
C ALA A 121 14.22 21.03 -15.62
N THR A 122 15.27 20.46 -15.06
CA THR A 122 16.51 21.17 -14.74
C THR A 122 17.62 20.39 -15.41
N ASN A 123 18.39 21.03 -16.29
CA ASN A 123 19.49 20.38 -17.02
C ASN A 123 19.05 19.10 -17.77
N ASN A 124 17.92 19.17 -18.48
CA ASN A 124 17.30 18.05 -19.22
C ASN A 124 16.90 16.82 -18.37
N GLN A 125 16.84 16.96 -17.04
CA GLN A 125 16.30 15.94 -16.14
C GLN A 125 15.00 16.41 -15.52
N LEU A 126 14.07 15.47 -15.30
CA LEU A 126 12.79 15.76 -14.66
C LEU A 126 13.03 16.16 -13.20
N ASN A 127 12.51 17.31 -12.80
CA ASN A 127 12.65 17.81 -11.44
C ASN A 127 11.30 18.25 -10.87
N PHE A 128 10.80 17.48 -9.89
CA PHE A 128 9.53 17.77 -9.20
C PHE A 128 9.58 19.06 -8.38
N ASN A 129 10.78 19.48 -7.97
CA ASN A 129 11.00 20.70 -7.19
C ASN A 129 11.38 21.91 -8.06
N ALA A 130 11.31 21.79 -9.39
CA ALA A 130 11.68 22.87 -10.31
C ALA A 130 10.88 24.17 -10.07
N ILE A 131 9.59 24.06 -9.75
CA ILE A 131 8.78 25.24 -9.42
C ILE A 131 9.30 25.94 -8.17
N ASP A 132 9.67 25.18 -7.13
CA ASP A 132 10.14 25.77 -5.87
C ASP A 132 11.51 26.46 -6.07
N ILE A 133 12.37 25.91 -6.92
CA ILE A 133 13.65 26.53 -7.30
C ILE A 133 13.41 27.84 -8.05
N LEU A 134 12.53 27.83 -9.07
CA LEU A 134 12.18 29.04 -9.83
C LEU A 134 11.53 30.11 -8.96
N ILE A 135 10.72 29.72 -7.97
CA ILE A 135 10.14 30.65 -7.00
C ILE A 135 11.24 31.26 -6.12
N ALA A 136 12.20 30.47 -5.65
CA ALA A 136 13.32 30.97 -4.86
C ALA A 136 14.19 31.94 -5.66
N GLU A 137 14.48 31.64 -6.93
CA GLU A 137 15.21 32.55 -7.83
C GLU A 137 14.45 33.87 -8.05
N PHE A 138 13.13 33.79 -8.25
CA PHE A 138 12.29 34.97 -8.38
C PHE A 138 12.27 35.83 -7.11
N GLU A 139 12.16 35.20 -5.94
CA GLU A 139 12.21 35.88 -4.64
C GLU A 139 13.57 36.51 -4.36
N ASN A 140 14.66 35.92 -4.85
CA ASN A 140 16.00 36.49 -4.72
C ASN A 140 16.17 37.76 -5.58
N LEU A 141 15.52 37.85 -6.73
CA LEU A 141 15.64 38.98 -7.65
C LEU A 141 14.69 40.14 -7.34
N TYR A 142 13.43 39.84 -7.00
CA TYR A 142 12.37 40.84 -6.84
C TYR A 142 11.93 41.02 -5.37
N GLY A 143 12.33 40.11 -4.47
CA GLY A 143 11.97 40.14 -3.05
C GLY A 143 10.83 39.17 -2.68
N SER A 144 10.76 38.82 -1.39
CA SER A 144 9.84 37.78 -0.91
C SER A 144 8.36 38.15 -0.99
N ASN A 145 8.02 39.45 -0.99
CA ASN A 145 6.64 39.94 -0.96
C ASN A 145 6.02 40.11 -2.35
N GLU A 146 6.79 39.98 -3.42
CA GLU A 146 6.31 40.19 -4.78
C GLU A 146 5.41 39.04 -5.25
N MET A 147 4.23 39.41 -5.76
CA MET A 147 3.15 38.49 -6.17
C MET A 147 2.56 38.85 -7.53
N ASP A 148 3.22 39.73 -8.28
CA ASP A 148 2.72 40.21 -9.57
C ASP A 148 2.65 39.11 -10.62
N SER A 149 1.44 38.86 -11.11
CA SER A 149 1.14 37.80 -12.08
C SER A 149 1.90 37.96 -13.39
N ASN A 150 1.97 39.18 -13.93
CA ASN A 150 2.64 39.45 -15.20
C ASN A 150 4.16 39.30 -15.07
N LEU A 151 4.73 39.80 -13.98
CA LEU A 151 6.16 39.72 -13.70
C LEU A 151 6.59 38.25 -13.54
N TRP A 152 5.84 37.47 -12.76
CA TRP A 152 6.08 36.04 -12.61
C TRP A 152 6.01 35.29 -13.95
N LYS A 153 4.98 35.54 -14.78
CA LYS A 153 4.87 34.91 -16.09
C LYS A 153 6.01 35.28 -17.05
N ALA A 154 6.49 36.53 -17.01
CA ALA A 154 7.63 36.96 -17.82
C ALA A 154 8.93 36.28 -17.37
N PHE A 155 9.19 36.28 -16.06
CA PHE A 155 10.34 35.61 -15.46
C PHE A 155 10.34 34.10 -15.79
N PHE A 156 9.20 33.43 -15.61
CA PHE A 156 9.05 32.01 -15.84
C PHE A 156 9.37 31.61 -17.29
N ARG A 157 8.92 32.40 -18.28
CA ARG A 157 9.21 32.11 -19.70
C ARG A 157 10.70 32.19 -20.03
N GLY A 158 11.48 32.99 -19.31
CA GLY A 158 12.93 33.11 -19.52
C GLY A 158 13.76 32.01 -18.87
N HIS A 159 13.28 31.41 -17.77
CA HIS A 159 14.07 30.51 -16.93
C HIS A 159 13.57 29.06 -16.93
N ALA A 160 12.33 28.82 -17.37
CA ALA A 160 11.77 27.47 -17.37
C ALA A 160 12.31 26.61 -18.53
N GLN A 161 12.72 25.39 -18.20
CA GLN A 161 13.00 24.33 -19.15
C GLN A 161 11.90 23.28 -19.08
N TYR A 162 11.51 22.72 -20.23
CA TYR A 162 10.41 21.77 -20.35
C TYR A 162 10.91 20.43 -20.87
N LEU A 163 10.30 19.35 -20.41
CA LEU A 163 10.53 18.00 -20.88
C LEU A 163 9.17 17.31 -21.10
N THR A 164 8.93 16.81 -22.30
CA THR A 164 7.73 16.00 -22.57
C THR A 164 7.99 14.51 -22.37
N GLN A 165 7.11 13.89 -21.58
CA GLN A 165 7.16 12.48 -21.26
C GLN A 165 5.88 11.76 -21.67
N CYS A 166 5.98 10.44 -21.89
CA CYS A 166 4.85 9.60 -22.20
C CYS A 166 4.43 8.79 -20.97
N SER A 167 3.14 8.44 -20.88
CA SER A 167 2.58 7.72 -19.73
C SER A 167 3.18 6.34 -19.44
N ILE A 168 4.03 5.82 -20.34
CA ILE A 168 4.78 4.56 -20.12
C ILE A 168 6.07 4.89 -19.37
N CYS A 169 6.84 5.86 -19.88
CA CYS A 169 8.05 6.32 -19.21
C CYS A 169 7.73 6.91 -17.81
N ASP A 170 6.55 7.53 -17.63
CA ASP A 170 6.12 8.03 -16.32
C ASP A 170 6.02 6.89 -15.29
N LYS A 171 5.46 5.74 -15.69
CA LYS A 171 5.33 4.56 -14.82
C LYS A 171 6.68 3.94 -14.47
N ASP A 172 7.61 3.94 -15.41
CA ASP A 172 8.96 3.44 -15.18
C ASP A 172 9.65 4.30 -14.11
N LEU A 173 9.50 5.64 -14.18
CA LEU A 173 9.99 6.54 -13.12
C LEU A 173 9.30 6.29 -11.77
N ASP A 174 7.98 6.17 -11.74
CA ASP A 174 7.23 5.95 -10.50
C ASP A 174 7.62 4.63 -9.82
N SER A 175 7.85 3.57 -10.60
CA SER A 175 8.29 2.26 -10.08
C SER A 175 9.72 2.28 -9.53
N SER A 176 10.57 3.13 -10.09
CA SER A 176 11.97 3.32 -9.64
C SER A 176 12.10 4.24 -8.42
N ASN A 177 11.05 4.99 -8.08
CA ASN A 177 11.06 5.89 -6.93
C ASN A 177 10.73 5.11 -5.65
N PRO A 178 11.69 4.90 -4.72
CA PRO A 178 11.47 4.12 -3.50
C PRO A 178 10.38 4.73 -2.60
N TYR A 179 10.08 6.03 -2.73
CA TYR A 179 8.98 6.66 -1.97
C TYR A 179 7.58 6.20 -2.41
N ASN A 180 7.37 5.84 -3.68
CA ASN A 180 6.06 5.40 -4.19
C ASN A 180 5.82 3.90 -3.99
N ASN A 181 6.88 3.09 -3.92
CA ASN A 181 6.77 1.68 -3.57
C ASN A 181 6.25 1.49 -2.13
N ASN A 182 6.53 2.45 -1.24
CA ASN A 182 6.11 2.41 0.14
C ASN A 182 4.60 2.67 0.33
N ILE A 183 3.97 3.45 -0.55
CA ILE A 183 2.53 3.76 -0.42
C ILE A 183 1.67 2.52 -0.73
N ASN A 184 2.13 1.67 -1.64
CA ASN A 184 1.44 0.43 -1.99
C ASN A 184 1.72 -0.71 -1.00
N THR A 185 2.80 -0.65 -0.22
CA THR A 185 3.09 -1.61 0.86
C THR A 185 2.50 -1.20 2.20
N THR A 186 2.18 0.08 2.43
CA THR A 186 1.55 0.55 3.68
C THR A 186 0.05 0.26 3.82
N LEU A 187 -0.58 -0.44 2.86
CA LEU A 187 -1.98 -0.88 2.96
C LEU A 187 -2.14 -2.32 3.46
N LEU A 188 -1.03 -2.96 3.86
CA LEU A 188 -0.99 -4.27 4.49
C LEU A 188 -0.06 -4.17 5.69
N ASP A 189 -0.57 -3.68 6.82
CA ASP A 189 -0.27 -4.17 8.18
C ASP A 189 -0.56 -3.09 9.23
N ASP A 190 -1.65 -3.30 9.97
CA ASP A 190 -1.94 -2.63 11.22
C ASP A 190 -0.88 -3.00 12.26
N LYS A 191 0.12 -2.12 12.48
CA LYS A 191 0.93 -2.10 13.70
C LYS A 191 1.58 -0.72 13.88
N LYS A 192 1.16 -0.01 14.94
CA LYS A 192 1.78 1.15 15.62
C LYS A 192 2.99 1.78 14.90
N LEU A 193 2.74 2.90 14.23
CA LEU A 193 3.77 3.77 13.67
C LEU A 193 4.58 4.44 14.81
N VAL A 194 5.77 3.92 15.10
CA VAL A 194 6.80 4.66 15.83
C VAL A 194 7.41 5.65 14.84
N THR A 195 7.35 6.95 15.15
CA THR A 195 7.99 8.00 14.35
C THR A 195 9.51 7.87 14.47
N THR A 196 10.18 7.33 13.44
CA THR A 196 11.64 7.29 13.39
C THR A 196 12.20 8.58 12.78
N ARG A 197 13.25 9.12 13.40
CA ARG A 197 13.94 10.34 12.93
C ARG A 197 14.91 9.98 11.78
N PRO A 198 15.34 10.96 10.95
CA PRO A 198 16.16 10.72 9.76
C PRO A 198 17.58 10.17 10.00
N GLN A 199 17.94 9.81 11.23
CA GLN A 199 19.28 9.38 11.65
C GLN A 199 19.32 7.92 12.16
N ASP A 200 18.18 7.22 12.22
CA ASP A 200 18.09 5.82 12.67
C ASP A 200 18.13 4.78 11.53
N ILE A 201 18.45 5.19 10.30
CA ILE A 201 18.68 4.24 9.20
C ILE A 201 20.10 3.68 9.36
N SER A 202 20.26 2.75 10.29
CA SER A 202 21.45 1.91 10.31
C SER A 202 21.25 0.77 9.32
N SER A 203 22.18 0.66 8.37
CA SER A 203 22.28 -0.43 7.40
C SER A 203 22.69 -1.71 8.13
N SER A 204 21.75 -2.32 8.84
CA SER A 204 21.86 -3.65 9.42
C SER A 204 20.92 -4.54 8.61
N ASP A 205 21.50 -5.52 7.94
CA ASP A 205 20.83 -6.60 7.19
C ASP A 205 20.17 -7.60 8.15
N ASP A 206 19.60 -7.09 9.25
CA ASP A 206 18.79 -7.82 10.22
C ASP A 206 17.35 -7.32 10.09
N GLU A 207 16.76 -7.52 8.91
CA GLU A 207 15.30 -7.71 8.86
C GLU A 207 15.00 -8.88 9.79
N VAL A 208 14.53 -8.55 10.99
CA VAL A 208 13.90 -9.49 11.90
C VAL A 208 12.64 -9.99 11.21
N ASP A 209 12.81 -10.97 10.32
CA ASP A 209 11.75 -11.91 9.97
C ASP A 209 11.09 -12.29 11.31
N GLU A 210 9.84 -11.89 11.55
CA GLU A 210 9.04 -12.43 12.64
C GLU A 210 8.85 -13.94 12.34
N ILE A 211 9.83 -14.76 12.75
CA ILE A 211 9.86 -16.19 12.44
C ILE A 211 8.81 -16.86 13.30
N PHE A 212 7.68 -17.18 12.70
CA PHE A 212 6.61 -17.97 13.33
C PHE A 212 7.13 -19.34 13.76
N ASP A 213 6.71 -19.77 14.96
CA ASP A 213 6.97 -21.14 15.42
C ASP A 213 6.35 -22.16 14.44
N PRO A 214 7.03 -23.28 14.15
CA PRO A 214 6.56 -24.23 13.17
C PRO A 214 5.23 -24.87 13.60
N LEU A 215 4.15 -24.54 12.88
CA LEU A 215 2.83 -25.11 13.09
C LEU A 215 2.76 -26.49 12.41
N VAL A 216 2.67 -27.55 13.21
CA VAL A 216 2.47 -28.91 12.70
C VAL A 216 0.97 -29.18 12.59
N VAL A 217 0.42 -29.05 11.38
CA VAL A 217 -0.99 -29.35 11.09
C VAL A 217 -1.14 -30.85 10.76
N THR A 218 -2.01 -31.55 11.47
CA THR A 218 -2.30 -32.96 11.19
C THR A 218 -3.15 -33.10 9.92
N ARG A 219 -2.83 -34.06 9.05
CA ARG A 219 -3.51 -34.22 7.75
C ARG A 219 -5.00 -34.55 7.87
N THR A 220 -5.40 -35.08 9.02
CA THR A 220 -6.77 -35.49 9.32
C THR A 220 -7.64 -34.34 9.84
N SER A 221 -7.03 -33.24 10.33
CA SER A 221 -7.73 -32.05 10.82
C SER A 221 -8.46 -31.33 9.66
N PRO A 222 -9.50 -30.53 9.95
CA PRO A 222 -10.21 -29.79 8.91
C PRO A 222 -9.27 -28.83 8.15
N GLU A 223 -8.34 -28.18 8.86
CA GLU A 223 -7.30 -27.33 8.28
C GLU A 223 -6.35 -28.16 7.40
N GLY A 224 -5.89 -29.31 7.87
CA GLY A 224 -5.01 -30.20 7.11
C GLY A 224 -5.67 -30.75 5.85
N ARG A 225 -6.98 -31.01 5.87
CA ARG A 225 -7.77 -31.43 4.69
C ARG A 225 -7.91 -30.28 3.69
N MET A 226 -8.17 -29.06 4.16
CA MET A 226 -8.24 -27.88 3.31
C MET A 226 -6.88 -27.60 2.64
N MET A 227 -5.81 -27.56 3.43
CA MET A 227 -4.45 -27.36 2.93
C MET A 227 -4.05 -28.45 1.93
N SER A 228 -4.45 -29.71 2.16
CA SER A 228 -4.19 -30.80 1.21
C SER A 228 -4.92 -30.59 -0.12
N LYS A 229 -6.19 -30.15 -0.11
CA LYS A 229 -6.93 -29.81 -1.33
C LYS A 229 -6.28 -28.64 -2.07
N TRP A 230 -5.86 -27.61 -1.35
CA TRP A 230 -5.14 -26.45 -1.91
C TRP A 230 -3.81 -26.86 -2.54
N LEU A 231 -3.02 -27.68 -1.86
CA LEU A 231 -1.75 -28.18 -2.39
C LEU A 231 -1.94 -29.02 -3.65
N LEU A 232 -2.99 -29.86 -3.72
CA LEU A 232 -3.30 -30.62 -4.93
C LEU A 232 -3.74 -29.73 -6.09
N SER A 233 -4.57 -28.71 -5.82
CA SER A 233 -4.96 -27.70 -6.79
C SER A 233 -3.75 -26.94 -7.34
N ALA A 234 -2.88 -26.43 -6.45
CA ALA A 234 -1.67 -25.72 -6.83
C ALA A 234 -0.73 -26.57 -7.68
N ARG A 235 -0.56 -27.87 -7.35
CA ARG A 235 0.24 -28.80 -8.17
C ARG A 235 -0.35 -29.02 -9.56
N LYS A 236 -1.69 -29.05 -9.68
CA LYS A 236 -2.38 -29.20 -10.97
C LYS A 236 -2.18 -27.95 -11.84
N ILE A 237 -2.20 -26.76 -11.25
CA ILE A 237 -1.96 -25.48 -11.94
C ILE A 237 -0.49 -25.36 -12.38
N LEU A 238 0.45 -25.63 -11.48
CA LEU A 238 1.89 -25.51 -11.76
C LEU A 238 2.40 -26.58 -12.74
N GLY A 239 1.73 -27.73 -12.79
CA GLY A 239 2.13 -28.85 -13.65
C GLY A 239 3.46 -29.50 -13.24
N GLY A 240 3.76 -30.66 -13.84
CA GLY A 240 5.01 -31.39 -13.63
C GLY A 240 4.98 -32.50 -12.56
N LYS A 241 6.12 -33.17 -12.38
CA LYS A 241 6.27 -34.25 -11.39
C LYS A 241 6.63 -33.67 -10.03
N PHE A 242 5.78 -33.91 -9.03
CA PHE A 242 6.02 -33.55 -7.64
C PHE A 242 6.38 -34.79 -6.82
N PRO A 243 7.25 -34.68 -5.80
CA PRO A 243 7.99 -33.48 -5.35
C PRO A 243 9.07 -33.02 -6.33
N ARG A 244 9.41 -31.72 -6.35
CA ARG A 244 10.52 -31.19 -7.17
C ARG A 244 11.85 -31.75 -6.67
N LEU A 245 12.81 -31.98 -7.57
CA LEU A 245 14.13 -32.55 -7.23
C LEU A 245 14.84 -31.80 -6.08
N ASN A 246 14.75 -30.47 -6.06
CA ASN A 246 15.37 -29.61 -5.05
C ASN A 246 14.55 -29.44 -3.76
N ALA A 247 13.28 -29.87 -3.74
CA ALA A 247 12.37 -29.62 -2.61
C ALA A 247 12.87 -30.26 -1.32
N ARG A 248 13.53 -31.43 -1.42
CA ARG A 248 14.12 -32.10 -0.25
C ARG A 248 15.27 -31.28 0.35
N ASN A 249 16.14 -30.73 -0.50
CA ASN A 249 17.27 -29.91 -0.07
C ASN A 249 16.80 -28.59 0.56
N GLU A 250 15.74 -27.97 0.00
CA GLU A 250 15.13 -26.76 0.55
C GLU A 250 14.47 -27.02 1.92
N MET A 251 13.73 -28.11 2.06
CA MET A 251 13.16 -28.52 3.35
C MET A 251 14.24 -28.81 4.40
N GLU A 252 15.35 -29.45 3.99
CA GLU A 252 16.46 -29.74 4.89
C GLU A 252 17.18 -28.47 5.35
N LYS A 253 17.43 -27.52 4.43
CA LYS A 253 17.97 -26.19 4.78
C LYS A 253 17.05 -25.43 5.73
N TYR A 254 15.74 -25.46 5.48
CA TYR A 254 14.76 -24.84 6.37
C TYR A 254 14.74 -25.49 7.77
N ALA A 255 14.77 -26.82 7.82
CA ALA A 255 14.86 -27.56 9.09
C ALA A 255 16.16 -27.27 9.86
N GLN A 256 17.29 -27.13 9.16
CA GLN A 256 18.56 -26.71 9.75
C GLN A 256 18.50 -25.28 10.30
N LYS A 257 17.90 -24.33 9.56
CA LYS A 257 17.67 -22.95 10.02
C LYS A 257 16.87 -22.95 11.33
N LEU A 258 15.79 -23.73 11.41
CA LEU A 258 14.98 -23.88 12.62
C LEU A 258 15.75 -24.48 13.81
N ARG A 259 16.61 -25.50 13.59
CA ARG A 259 17.44 -26.08 14.66
C ARG A 259 18.44 -25.07 15.21
N ASN A 260 19.10 -24.33 14.33
CA ASN A 260 20.06 -23.30 14.72
C ASN A 260 19.38 -22.18 15.53
N LEU A 261 18.16 -21.80 15.17
CA LEU A 261 17.37 -20.80 15.91
C LEU A 261 16.97 -21.29 17.30
N LYS A 262 16.54 -22.56 17.43
CA LYS A 262 16.25 -23.15 18.75
C LYS A 262 17.50 -23.17 19.65
N LEU A 263 18.66 -23.52 19.08
CA LEU A 263 19.93 -23.49 19.82
C LEU A 263 20.32 -22.07 20.25
N LYS A 264 20.11 -21.06 19.42
CA LYS A 264 20.32 -19.65 19.79
C LYS A 264 19.38 -19.22 20.92
N LYS A 265 18.06 -19.45 20.79
CA LYS A 265 17.06 -19.13 21.81
C LYS A 265 17.37 -19.78 23.16
N ASN A 266 17.81 -21.04 23.16
CA ASN A 266 18.24 -21.72 24.38
C ASN A 266 19.51 -21.13 24.98
N LYS A 267 20.50 -20.73 24.16
CA LYS A 267 21.72 -20.05 24.65
C LYS A 267 21.40 -18.69 25.27
N ASP A 268 20.51 -17.92 24.65
CA ASP A 268 20.10 -16.61 25.15
C ASP A 268 19.29 -16.73 26.44
N GLN A 269 18.45 -17.76 26.57
CA GLN A 269 17.77 -18.08 27.84
C GLN A 269 18.77 -18.45 28.95
N ILE A 270 19.78 -19.28 28.67
CA ILE A 270 20.80 -19.65 29.67
C ILE A 270 21.60 -18.41 30.13
N ARG A 271 21.98 -17.54 29.21
CA ARG A 271 22.69 -16.27 29.50
C ARG A 271 21.88 -15.31 30.35
N ASN A 272 20.56 -15.28 30.18
CA ASN A 272 19.67 -14.42 30.95
C ASN A 272 19.36 -14.97 32.35
N THR A 273 19.67 -16.25 32.61
CA THR A 273 19.45 -16.90 33.92
C THR A 273 20.70 -17.00 34.80
N THR A 274 21.88 -16.65 34.27
CA THR A 274 23.16 -16.55 35.01
C THR A 274 23.52 -15.11 35.28
#